data_AF-G2WXM7-F1
#
_entry.id   AF-G2WXM7-F1
#
_cell.length_a   1.000
_cell.length_b   1.000
_cell.length_c   1.000
_cell.angle_alpha   90.00
_cell.angle_beta   90.00
_cell.angle_gamma   90.00
#
_symmetry.space_group_name_H-M   'P 1'
#
loop_
_entity.id
_entity.type
_entity.pdbx_description
1 polymer ?
#
loop_
_entity_poly.entity_id
_entity_poly.type
_entity_poly.pdbx_seq_one_letter_code
_entity_poly.pdbx_strand_id
1 'polypeptide(L)'
;MTQDQQTQQSQPSADTPAVMAPRGQTVTNTHCTDIQFDKARRTLENYREIAKRGNLERSYVLQQQHDNLNARWSSSYGELQKEVQKRTRDFQSVAKDLEDLKIKLKEQVAYNQTTELASRELRATVELQNREILRSQSLHFQSETLERELAESKSVNQAVEAVLVMKKQRISELESDLKAIGVKNEQAVVDKAEHESLKLQFDALEAEHAETLDIASGLFEGEAGSTPAELIGQNRALEQQLRELRAENGSLAERLEGAEKECNGSSRNLRTAGSKGLGPEEKGDSVSAIMGDEGKGRKRKRTK
;
A
#
# COMPACT_ATOMS: atom_id res chain seq x y z
N MET A 1 -41.35 12.74 75.39
CA MET A 1 -41.28 13.76 76.46
C MET A 1 -42.60 13.73 77.21
N THR A 2 -42.47 13.70 78.53
CA THR A 2 -43.45 13.50 79.60
C THR A 2 -44.73 14.34 79.50
N GLN A 3 -45.88 13.70 79.76
CA GLN A 3 -47.13 14.37 80.10
C GLN A 3 -47.61 13.92 81.50
N ASP A 4 -47.85 14.96 82.30
CA ASP A 4 -48.88 15.13 83.33
C ASP A 4 -48.75 14.41 84.67
N GLN A 5 -48.07 15.14 85.56
CA GLN A 5 -48.15 15.03 87.01
C GLN A 5 -49.55 15.38 87.53
N GLN A 6 -50.06 14.48 88.36
CA GLN A 6 -51.22 14.68 89.24
C GLN A 6 -50.96 15.84 90.21
N THR A 7 -51.90 16.78 90.29
CA THR A 7 -51.93 17.79 91.37
C THR A 7 -52.99 17.39 92.39
N GLN A 8 -52.52 17.13 93.60
CA GLN A 8 -53.30 16.74 94.77
C GLN A 8 -54.16 17.91 95.28
N GLN A 9 -55.41 17.60 95.61
CA GLN A 9 -56.27 18.43 96.45
C GLN A 9 -55.76 18.38 97.89
N SER A 10 -55.60 19.55 98.51
CA SER A 10 -55.38 19.67 99.96
C SER A 10 -56.32 20.71 100.52
N GLN A 11 -57.39 20.24 101.16
CA GLN A 11 -58.16 21.01 102.14
C GLN A 11 -57.38 21.03 103.46
N PRO A 12 -57.40 22.16 104.19
CA PRO A 12 -57.39 22.10 105.64
C PRO A 12 -58.51 22.97 106.20
N SER A 13 -59.51 22.33 106.83
CA SER A 13 -60.41 23.00 107.77
C SER A 13 -60.02 22.57 109.17
N ALA A 14 -59.58 23.56 109.93
CA ALA A 14 -59.07 23.46 111.28
C ALA A 14 -60.18 23.19 112.30
N ASP A 15 -59.95 22.18 113.15
CA ASP A 15 -60.66 21.99 114.41
C ASP A 15 -60.10 22.96 115.48
N THR A 16 -61.03 23.76 116.02
CA THR A 16 -61.13 24.46 117.32
C THR A 16 -59.88 24.61 118.24
N PRO A 17 -59.75 25.74 118.95
CA PRO A 17 -60.50 25.85 120.20
C PRO A 17 -61.19 27.21 120.44
N ALA A 18 -62.38 27.16 121.01
CA ALA A 18 -63.09 28.29 121.57
C ALA A 18 -62.36 28.77 122.83
N VAL A 19 -61.66 29.89 122.71
CA VAL A 19 -61.04 30.60 123.84
C VAL A 19 -62.14 31.38 124.58
N MET A 20 -62.33 31.03 125.86
CA MET A 20 -63.18 31.76 126.80
C MET A 20 -62.72 33.22 126.93
N ALA A 21 -63.64 34.16 126.68
CA ALA A 21 -63.47 35.57 127.05
C ALA A 21 -63.96 35.79 128.50
N PRO A 22 -63.19 36.45 129.38
CA PRO A 22 -63.63 36.75 130.74
C PRO A 22 -64.65 37.91 130.74
N ARG A 23 -65.63 37.80 131.64
CA ARG A 23 -66.59 38.86 131.98
C ARG A 23 -65.84 40.09 132.51
N GLY A 24 -65.84 41.16 131.71
CA GLY A 24 -65.45 42.51 132.12
C GLY A 24 -66.67 43.42 132.15
N GLN A 25 -66.84 44.10 133.28
CA GLN A 25 -67.95 44.98 133.61
C GLN A 25 -68.16 46.10 132.57
N THR A 26 -69.43 46.33 132.22
CA THR A 26 -69.92 47.52 131.54
C THR A 26 -69.67 48.75 132.41
N VAL A 27 -68.70 49.58 132.01
CA VAL A 27 -68.65 50.99 132.39
C VAL A 27 -68.93 51.82 131.15
N THR A 28 -69.98 52.61 131.23
CA THR A 28 -70.57 53.46 130.20
C THR A 28 -69.58 54.50 129.67
N ASN A 29 -69.09 54.30 128.45
CA ASN A 29 -68.68 55.40 127.54
C ASN A 29 -68.66 54.94 126.07
N THR A 30 -69.76 54.33 125.63
CA THR A 30 -69.90 53.68 124.31
C THR A 30 -69.88 54.66 123.12
N HIS A 31 -70.18 55.94 123.34
CA HIS A 31 -70.33 56.88 122.21
C HIS A 31 -69.01 57.36 121.60
N CYS A 32 -67.93 57.48 122.39
CA CYS A 32 -66.62 57.94 121.89
C CYS A 32 -65.82 56.81 121.22
N THR A 33 -65.98 55.57 121.70
CA THR A 33 -65.32 54.38 121.14
C THR A 33 -65.97 53.94 119.83
N ASP A 34 -67.30 53.98 119.71
CA ASP A 34 -68.01 53.57 118.49
C ASP A 34 -67.69 54.49 117.29
N ILE A 35 -67.54 55.80 117.52
CA ILE A 35 -67.14 56.77 116.49
C ILE A 35 -65.71 56.51 115.99
N GLN A 36 -64.78 56.15 116.88
CA GLN A 36 -63.40 55.83 116.50
C GLN A 36 -63.30 54.51 115.74
N PHE A 37 -64.06 53.48 116.14
CA PHE A 37 -64.13 52.20 115.42
C PHE A 37 -64.77 52.34 114.04
N ASP A 38 -65.84 53.13 113.90
CA ASP A 38 -66.45 53.40 112.60
C ASP A 38 -65.50 54.15 111.66
N LYS A 39 -64.74 55.12 112.18
CA LYS A 39 -63.72 55.83 111.41
C LYS A 39 -62.57 54.90 110.97
N ALA A 40 -62.10 54.02 111.86
CA ALA A 40 -61.08 53.02 111.53
C ALA A 40 -61.60 52.02 110.48
N ARG A 41 -62.85 51.57 110.60
CA ARG A 41 -63.50 50.66 109.64
C ARG A 41 -63.64 51.28 108.26
N ARG A 42 -64.09 52.53 108.16
CA ARG A 42 -64.17 53.27 106.88
C ARG A 42 -62.79 53.50 106.26
N THR A 43 -61.78 53.80 107.07
CA THR A 43 -60.40 53.98 106.60
C THR A 43 -59.82 52.68 106.06
N LEU A 44 -60.06 51.55 106.75
CA LEU A 44 -59.62 50.24 106.31
C LEU A 44 -60.35 49.80 105.03
N GLU A 45 -61.65 50.08 104.91
CA GLU A 45 -62.39 49.80 103.67
C GLU A 45 -61.88 50.67 102.51
N ASN A 46 -61.57 51.95 102.74
CA ASN A 46 -60.95 52.80 101.73
C ASN A 46 -59.58 52.24 101.28
N TYR A 47 -58.72 51.80 102.22
CA TYR A 47 -57.46 51.13 101.85
C TYR A 47 -57.69 49.83 101.06
N ARG A 48 -58.74 49.05 101.37
CA ARG A 48 -59.12 47.86 100.59
C ARG A 48 -59.57 48.24 99.18
N GLU A 49 -60.37 49.30 99.02
CA GLU A 49 -60.80 49.78 97.71
C GLU A 49 -59.62 50.30 96.88
N ILE A 50 -58.72 51.08 97.49
CA ILE A 50 -57.48 51.56 96.85
C ILE A 50 -56.60 50.38 96.42
N ALA A 51 -56.43 49.37 97.29
CA ALA A 51 -55.66 48.18 96.96
C ALA A 51 -56.32 47.36 95.83
N LYS A 52 -57.66 47.23 95.83
CA LYS A 52 -58.41 46.59 94.75
C LYS A 52 -58.24 47.33 93.42
N ARG A 53 -58.36 48.67 93.41
CA ARG A 53 -58.13 49.48 92.20
C ARG A 53 -56.69 49.37 91.71
N GLY A 54 -55.71 49.51 92.59
CA GLY A 54 -54.29 49.39 92.23
C GLY A 54 -53.92 47.98 91.72
N ASN A 55 -54.56 46.92 92.23
CA ASN A 55 -54.39 45.57 91.70
C ASN A 55 -55.07 45.40 90.33
N LEU A 56 -56.25 45.97 90.11
CA LEU A 56 -56.92 45.96 88.81
C LEU A 56 -56.12 46.72 87.75
N GLU A 57 -55.59 47.90 88.07
CA GLU A 57 -54.73 48.69 87.19
C GLU A 57 -53.44 47.93 86.84
N ARG A 58 -52.78 47.31 87.85
CA ARG A 58 -51.59 46.47 87.60
C ARG A 58 -51.90 45.25 86.74
N SER A 59 -53.03 44.58 86.98
CA SER A 59 -53.49 43.44 86.17
C SER A 59 -53.73 43.86 84.72
N TYR A 60 -54.37 45.02 84.51
CA TYR A 60 -54.62 45.57 83.17
C TYR A 60 -53.31 45.88 82.43
N VAL A 61 -52.33 46.52 83.08
CA VAL A 61 -51.02 46.80 82.48
C VAL A 61 -50.26 45.52 82.14
N LEU A 62 -50.26 44.53 83.05
CA LEU A 62 -49.61 43.24 82.81
C LEU A 62 -50.26 42.49 81.65
N GLN A 63 -51.59 42.51 81.56
CA GLN A 63 -52.32 41.91 80.43
C GLN A 63 -51.94 42.57 79.11
N GLN A 64 -51.89 43.91 79.07
CA GLN A 64 -51.50 44.64 77.87
C GLN A 64 -50.05 44.34 77.44
N GLN A 65 -49.13 44.21 78.39
CA GLN A 65 -47.73 43.83 78.12
C GLN A 65 -47.64 42.38 77.61
N HIS A 66 -48.39 41.46 78.20
CA HIS A 66 -48.48 40.09 77.75
C HIS A 66 -49.02 40.00 76.32
N ASP A 67 -50.11 40.72 76.02
CA ASP A 67 -50.72 40.74 74.69
C ASP A 67 -49.79 41.37 73.65
N ASN A 68 -49.06 42.44 74.01
CA ASN A 68 -48.05 43.05 73.15
C ASN A 68 -46.89 42.08 72.85
N LEU A 69 -46.36 41.40 73.87
CA LEU A 69 -45.30 40.42 73.70
C LEU A 69 -45.76 39.26 72.82
N ASN A 70 -46.97 38.75 73.06
CA ASN A 70 -47.56 37.65 72.30
C ASN A 70 -47.80 38.05 70.83
N ALA A 71 -48.24 39.28 70.57
CA ALA A 71 -48.38 39.81 69.22
C ALA A 71 -47.02 39.90 68.49
N ARG A 72 -45.97 40.37 69.17
CA ARG A 72 -44.60 40.45 68.62
C ARG A 72 -44.03 39.06 68.32
N TRP A 73 -44.23 38.10 69.23
CA TRP A 73 -43.80 36.71 69.04
C TRP A 73 -44.55 36.06 67.89
N SER A 74 -45.87 36.24 67.82
CA SER A 74 -46.70 35.73 66.73
C SER A 74 -46.27 36.32 65.37
N SER A 75 -45.96 37.62 65.31
CA SER A 75 -45.45 38.26 64.11
C SER A 75 -44.09 37.71 63.69
N SER A 76 -43.15 37.61 64.62
CA SER A 76 -41.80 37.09 64.35
C SER A 76 -41.83 35.62 63.91
N TYR A 77 -42.68 34.80 64.54
CA TYR A 77 -42.90 33.42 64.12
C TYR A 77 -43.51 33.34 62.72
N GLY A 78 -44.47 34.20 62.39
CA GLY A 78 -45.06 34.27 61.06
C GLY A 78 -44.06 34.67 59.97
N GLU A 79 -43.15 35.62 60.27
CA GLU A 79 -42.05 35.98 59.37
C GLU A 79 -41.07 34.83 59.18
N LEU A 80 -40.68 34.16 60.27
CA LEU A 80 -39.82 32.98 60.21
C LEU A 80 -40.45 31.86 59.37
N GLN A 81 -41.75 31.61 59.53
CA GLN A 81 -42.46 30.62 58.74
C GLN A 81 -42.45 30.96 57.23
N LYS A 82 -42.63 32.24 56.88
CA LYS A 82 -42.54 32.69 55.47
C LYS A 82 -41.14 32.50 54.91
N GLU A 83 -40.11 32.84 55.67
CA GLU A 83 -38.71 32.66 55.25
C GLU A 83 -38.35 31.18 55.09
N VAL A 84 -38.78 30.32 56.01
CA VAL A 84 -38.61 28.86 55.89
C VAL A 84 -39.30 28.35 54.62
N GLN A 85 -40.56 28.73 54.38
CA GLN A 85 -41.27 28.32 53.17
C GLN A 85 -40.60 28.83 51.89
N LYS A 86 -40.08 30.06 51.89
CA LYS A 86 -39.32 30.61 50.77
C LYS A 86 -38.08 29.77 50.49
N ARG A 87 -37.25 29.54 51.52
CA ARG A 87 -36.04 28.70 51.39
C ARG A 87 -36.37 27.28 50.95
N THR A 88 -37.44 26.67 51.44
CA THR A 88 -37.87 25.35 50.98
C THR A 88 -38.17 25.34 49.49
N ARG A 89 -38.84 26.38 48.95
CA ARG A 89 -39.09 26.50 47.51
C ARG A 89 -37.78 26.69 46.73
N ASP A 90 -36.88 27.53 47.23
CA ASP A 90 -35.56 27.76 46.61
C ASP A 90 -34.75 26.45 46.55
N PHE A 91 -34.71 25.68 47.66
CA PHE A 91 -34.05 24.37 47.68
C PHE A 91 -34.69 23.36 46.75
N GLN A 92 -36.02 23.35 46.62
CA GLN A 92 -36.70 22.49 45.65
C GLN A 92 -36.37 22.88 44.21
N SER A 93 -36.23 24.17 43.90
CA SER A 93 -35.80 24.64 42.58
C SER A 93 -34.38 24.17 42.29
N VAL A 94 -33.44 24.43 43.19
CA VAL A 94 -32.04 24.02 43.04
C VAL A 94 -31.91 22.49 42.92
N ALA A 95 -32.69 21.73 43.68
CA ALA A 95 -32.69 20.27 43.57
C ALA A 95 -33.15 19.78 42.18
N LYS A 96 -34.13 20.44 41.56
CA LYS A 96 -34.55 20.14 40.18
C LYS A 96 -33.47 20.50 39.18
N ASP A 97 -32.89 21.69 39.30
CA ASP A 97 -31.81 22.14 38.41
C ASP A 97 -30.60 21.19 38.47
N LEU A 98 -30.25 20.69 39.66
CA LEU A 98 -29.19 19.72 39.85
C LEU A 98 -29.51 18.35 39.22
N GLU A 99 -30.75 17.88 39.29
CA GLU A 99 -31.13 16.63 38.63
C GLU A 99 -31.12 16.79 37.09
N ASP A 100 -31.59 17.92 36.57
CA ASP A 100 -31.54 18.24 35.14
C ASP A 100 -30.09 18.32 34.63
N LEU A 101 -29.19 18.96 35.38
CA LEU A 101 -27.77 19.01 35.05
C LEU A 101 -27.12 17.63 35.07
N LYS A 102 -27.50 16.78 36.02
CA LYS A 102 -27.03 15.39 36.10
C LYS A 102 -27.52 14.55 34.92
N ILE A 103 -28.74 14.75 34.44
CA ILE A 103 -29.25 14.10 33.22
C ILE A 103 -28.43 14.55 32.01
N LYS A 104 -28.27 15.87 31.80
CA LYS A 104 -27.47 16.43 30.70
C LYS A 104 -26.02 15.93 30.72
N LEU A 105 -25.42 15.81 31.90
CA LEU A 105 -24.07 15.28 32.03
C LEU A 105 -24.00 13.80 31.59
N LYS A 106 -24.98 12.97 31.97
CA LYS A 106 -25.04 11.56 31.54
C LYS A 106 -25.20 11.44 30.02
N GLU A 107 -26.06 12.26 29.42
CA GLU A 107 -26.23 12.32 27.97
C GLU A 107 -24.93 12.73 27.27
N GLN A 108 -24.24 13.74 27.78
CA GLN A 108 -22.96 14.19 27.22
C GLN A 108 -21.86 13.13 27.35
N VAL A 109 -21.79 12.42 28.47
CA VAL A 109 -20.84 11.30 28.65
C VAL A 109 -21.14 10.18 27.65
N ALA A 110 -22.40 9.80 27.48
CA ALA A 110 -22.79 8.79 26.51
C ALA A 110 -22.45 9.23 25.08
N TYR A 111 -22.76 10.47 24.71
CA TYR A 111 -22.41 11.05 23.41
C TYR A 111 -20.90 11.04 23.16
N ASN A 112 -20.10 11.47 24.13
CA ASN A 112 -18.64 11.48 24.02
C ASN A 112 -18.07 10.07 23.83
N GLN A 113 -18.59 9.06 24.56
CA GLN A 113 -18.16 7.67 24.39
C GLN A 113 -18.46 7.15 22.97
N THR A 114 -19.65 7.42 22.44
CA THR A 114 -19.98 7.04 21.05
C THR A 114 -19.11 7.75 20.02
N THR A 115 -18.82 9.03 20.23
CA THR A 115 -17.95 9.83 19.35
C THR A 115 -16.51 9.35 19.39
N GLU A 116 -15.99 8.96 20.56
CA GLU A 116 -14.66 8.37 20.69
C GLU A 116 -14.55 7.03 19.97
N LEU A 117 -15.55 6.15 20.10
CA LEU A 117 -15.58 4.87 19.39
C LEU A 117 -15.61 5.09 17.88
N ALA A 118 -16.50 5.94 17.38
CA ALA A 118 -16.57 6.30 15.96
C ALA A 118 -15.24 6.89 15.45
N SER A 119 -14.57 7.72 16.27
CA SER A 119 -13.26 8.29 15.92
C SER A 119 -12.16 7.23 15.86
N ARG A 120 -12.19 6.21 16.73
CA ARG A 120 -11.23 5.10 16.71
C ARG A 120 -11.45 4.21 15.48
N GLU A 121 -12.70 3.88 15.17
CA GLU A 121 -13.06 3.12 13.96
C GLU A 121 -12.68 3.86 12.68
N LEU A 122 -12.91 5.18 12.63
CA LEU A 122 -12.49 6.02 11.51
C LEU A 122 -10.96 6.03 11.34
N ARG A 123 -10.19 6.12 12.43
CA ARG A 123 -8.73 6.02 12.34
C ARG A 123 -8.28 4.66 11.82
N ALA A 124 -8.85 3.57 12.31
CA ALA A 124 -8.51 2.22 11.86
C ALA A 124 -8.82 2.00 10.37
N THR A 125 -9.95 2.51 9.89
CA THR A 125 -10.33 2.42 8.46
C THR A 125 -9.41 3.26 7.57
N VAL A 126 -9.05 4.47 7.99
CA VAL A 126 -8.06 5.30 7.28
C VAL A 126 -6.69 4.65 7.23
N GLU A 127 -6.22 4.03 8.33
CA GLU A 127 -4.95 3.31 8.34
C GLU A 127 -4.94 2.13 7.37
N LEU A 128 -6.03 1.36 7.29
CA LEU A 128 -6.17 0.27 6.33
C LEU A 128 -6.18 0.77 4.89
N GLN A 129 -6.93 1.84 4.60
CA GLN A 129 -6.96 2.45 3.27
C GLN A 129 -5.58 2.97 2.86
N ASN A 130 -4.83 3.60 3.77
CA ASN A 130 -3.48 4.07 3.48
C ASN A 130 -2.52 2.91 3.16
N ARG A 131 -2.61 1.79 3.89
CA ARG A 131 -1.83 0.58 3.58
C ARG A 131 -2.15 0.03 2.20
N GLU A 132 -3.43 0.00 1.84
CA GLU A 132 -3.87 -0.49 0.53
C GLU A 132 -3.44 0.45 -0.61
N ILE A 133 -3.48 1.76 -0.41
CA ILE A 133 -2.98 2.74 -1.39
C ILE A 133 -1.50 2.50 -1.66
N LEU A 134 -0.67 2.36 -0.61
CA LEU A 134 0.76 2.08 -0.77
C LEU A 134 1.01 0.75 -1.48
N ARG A 135 0.24 -0.29 -1.16
CA ARG A 135 0.30 -1.58 -1.85
C ARG A 135 -0.06 -1.44 -3.33
N SER A 136 -1.15 -0.75 -3.64
CA SER A 136 -1.62 -0.53 -5.01
C SER A 136 -0.60 0.26 -5.83
N GLN A 137 0.03 1.28 -5.25
CA GLN A 137 1.09 2.05 -5.90
C GLN A 137 2.32 1.19 -6.20
N SER A 138 2.73 0.34 -5.26
CA SER A 138 3.83 -0.61 -5.46
C SER A 138 3.52 -1.60 -6.59
N LEU A 139 2.32 -2.18 -6.60
CA LEU A 139 1.88 -3.09 -7.67
C LEU A 139 1.82 -2.38 -9.03
N HIS A 140 1.35 -1.13 -9.08
CA HIS A 140 1.33 -0.35 -10.32
C HIS A 140 2.75 -0.16 -10.88
N PHE A 141 3.72 0.20 -10.02
CA PHE A 141 5.12 0.35 -10.43
C PHE A 141 5.72 -0.98 -10.92
N GLN A 142 5.41 -2.09 -10.26
CA GLN A 142 5.82 -3.42 -10.72
C GLN A 142 5.19 -3.76 -12.08
N SER A 143 3.90 -3.46 -12.28
CA SER A 143 3.20 -3.68 -13.56
C SER A 143 3.85 -2.91 -14.70
N GLU A 144 4.11 -1.61 -14.52
CA GLU A 144 4.79 -0.79 -15.53
C GLU A 144 6.20 -1.32 -15.87
N THR A 145 6.90 -1.85 -14.87
CA THR A 145 8.24 -2.41 -15.07
C THR A 145 8.17 -3.69 -15.87
N LEU A 146 7.26 -4.60 -15.52
CA LEU A 146 7.02 -5.83 -16.28
C LEU A 146 6.50 -5.56 -17.70
N GLU A 147 5.69 -4.52 -17.90
CA GLU A 147 5.24 -4.11 -19.22
C GLU A 147 6.40 -3.63 -20.10
N ARG A 148 7.34 -2.86 -19.53
CA ARG A 148 8.57 -2.45 -20.22
C ARG A 148 9.44 -3.66 -20.58
N GLU A 149 9.70 -4.55 -19.63
CA GLU A 149 10.48 -5.79 -19.86
C GLU A 149 9.82 -6.69 -20.92
N LEU A 150 8.49 -6.79 -20.93
CA LEU A 150 7.74 -7.54 -21.95
C LEU A 150 7.87 -6.90 -23.33
N ALA A 151 7.83 -5.56 -23.43
CA ALA A 151 8.02 -4.86 -24.68
C ALA A 151 9.45 -5.06 -25.24
N GLU A 152 10.47 -5.01 -24.38
CA GLU A 152 11.85 -5.31 -24.75
C GLU A 152 12.00 -6.76 -25.23
N SER A 153 11.41 -7.73 -24.51
CA SER A 153 11.42 -9.14 -24.90
C SER A 153 10.74 -9.37 -26.26
N LYS A 154 9.60 -8.70 -26.52
CA LYS A 154 8.94 -8.75 -27.84
C LYS A 154 9.82 -8.19 -28.94
N SER A 155 10.52 -7.08 -28.70
CA SER A 155 11.45 -6.50 -29.67
C SER A 155 12.62 -7.45 -29.97
N VAL A 156 13.18 -8.09 -28.95
CA VAL A 156 14.26 -9.08 -29.12
C VAL A 156 13.76 -10.27 -29.92
N ASN A 157 12.57 -10.80 -29.62
CA ASN A 157 11.98 -11.90 -30.36
C ASN A 157 11.76 -11.54 -31.84
N GLN A 158 11.26 -10.34 -32.14
CA GLN A 158 11.13 -9.86 -33.53
C GLN A 158 12.48 -9.78 -34.24
N ALA A 159 13.53 -9.33 -33.55
CA ALA A 159 14.88 -9.29 -34.13
C ALA A 159 15.43 -10.70 -34.40
N VAL A 160 15.21 -11.65 -33.48
CA VAL A 160 15.59 -13.05 -33.66
C VAL A 160 14.84 -13.68 -34.82
N GLU A 161 13.52 -13.46 -34.93
CA GLU A 161 12.71 -13.93 -36.06
C GLU A 161 13.21 -13.37 -37.39
N ALA A 162 13.54 -12.07 -37.45
CA ALA A 162 14.11 -11.46 -38.66
C ALA A 162 15.46 -12.10 -39.05
N VAL A 163 16.34 -12.36 -38.06
CA VAL A 163 17.60 -13.07 -38.30
C VAL A 163 17.36 -14.48 -38.81
N LEU A 164 16.40 -15.22 -38.24
CA LEU A 164 16.05 -16.55 -38.71
C LEU A 164 15.52 -16.54 -40.14
N VAL A 165 14.69 -15.56 -40.52
CA VAL A 165 14.22 -15.39 -41.90
C VAL A 165 15.39 -15.13 -42.85
N MET A 166 16.29 -14.19 -42.51
CA MET A 166 17.48 -13.91 -43.32
C MET A 166 18.38 -15.13 -43.47
N LYS A 167 18.58 -15.91 -42.39
CA LYS A 167 19.39 -17.12 -42.42
C LYS A 167 18.75 -18.21 -43.28
N LYS A 168 17.43 -18.40 -43.20
CA LYS A 168 16.70 -19.33 -44.07
C LYS A 168 16.82 -18.94 -45.54
N GLN A 169 16.65 -17.65 -45.85
CA GLN A 169 16.83 -17.16 -47.22
C GLN A 169 18.25 -17.41 -47.73
N ARG A 170 19.27 -17.12 -46.90
CA ARG A 170 20.67 -17.39 -47.27
C ARG A 170 20.95 -18.87 -47.49
N ILE A 171 20.32 -19.76 -46.72
CA ILE A 171 20.43 -21.21 -46.93
C ILE A 171 19.83 -21.57 -48.29
N SER A 172 18.64 -21.07 -48.63
CA SER A 172 18.01 -21.35 -49.92
C SER A 172 18.83 -20.81 -51.11
N GLU A 173 19.45 -19.65 -50.98
CA GLU A 173 20.41 -19.13 -51.98
C GLU A 173 21.60 -20.07 -52.15
N LEU A 174 22.24 -20.49 -51.05
CA LEU A 174 23.38 -21.41 -51.07
C LEU A 174 23.01 -22.78 -51.64
N GLU A 175 21.81 -23.29 -51.35
CA GLU A 175 21.29 -24.52 -51.94
C GLU A 175 21.09 -24.38 -53.46
N SER A 176 20.65 -23.22 -53.94
CA SER A 176 20.54 -22.93 -55.37
C SER A 176 21.91 -22.85 -56.04
N ASP A 177 22.87 -22.15 -55.42
CA ASP A 177 24.24 -22.05 -55.92
C ASP A 177 24.91 -23.43 -56.00
N LEU A 178 24.73 -24.26 -54.97
CA LEU A 178 25.24 -25.65 -54.96
C LEU A 178 24.63 -26.49 -56.07
N LYS A 179 23.34 -26.36 -56.34
CA LYS A 179 22.69 -27.06 -57.47
C LYS A 179 23.27 -26.58 -58.81
N ALA A 180 23.48 -25.28 -58.99
CA ALA A 180 24.06 -24.74 -60.21
C ALA A 180 25.51 -25.24 -60.44
N ILE A 181 26.32 -25.28 -59.37
CA ILE A 181 27.66 -25.88 -59.42
C ILE A 181 27.59 -27.37 -59.73
N GLY A 182 26.62 -28.10 -59.15
CA GLY A 182 26.38 -29.51 -59.45
C GLY A 182 26.16 -29.76 -60.94
N VAL A 183 25.27 -28.99 -61.57
CA VAL A 183 25.01 -29.07 -63.03
C VAL A 183 26.25 -28.74 -63.85
N LYS A 184 26.97 -27.67 -63.49
CA LYS A 184 28.24 -27.32 -64.18
C LYS A 184 29.27 -28.44 -64.08
N ASN A 185 29.37 -29.09 -62.92
CA ASN A 185 30.32 -30.17 -62.69
C ASN A 185 29.92 -31.45 -63.44
N GLU A 186 28.63 -31.79 -63.47
CA GLU A 186 28.10 -32.89 -64.29
C GLU A 186 28.44 -32.65 -65.78
N GLN A 187 28.23 -31.43 -66.29
CA GLN A 187 28.61 -31.08 -67.65
C GLN A 187 30.12 -31.20 -67.89
N ALA A 188 30.95 -30.72 -66.97
CA ALA A 188 32.41 -30.83 -67.08
C ALA A 188 32.89 -32.30 -67.09
N VAL A 189 32.22 -33.19 -66.34
CA VAL A 189 32.50 -34.63 -66.38
C VAL A 189 32.16 -35.24 -67.74
N VAL A 190 31.02 -34.85 -68.34
CA VAL A 190 30.64 -35.27 -69.69
C VAL A 190 31.64 -34.75 -70.73
N ASP A 191 31.95 -33.45 -70.72
CA ASP A 191 32.91 -32.82 -71.62
C ASP A 191 34.29 -33.50 -71.53
N LYS A 192 34.70 -33.91 -70.32
CA LYS A 192 35.95 -34.65 -70.10
C LYS A 192 35.91 -36.04 -70.73
N ALA A 193 34.81 -36.78 -70.56
CA ALA A 193 34.64 -38.09 -71.17
C ALA A 193 34.62 -38.01 -72.70
N GLU A 194 33.96 -37.00 -73.26
CA GLU A 194 33.96 -36.72 -74.71
C GLU A 194 35.37 -36.40 -75.21
N HIS A 195 36.11 -35.53 -74.51
CA HIS A 195 37.49 -35.20 -74.84
C HIS A 195 38.41 -36.45 -74.79
N GLU A 196 38.31 -37.27 -73.75
CA GLU A 196 39.06 -38.54 -73.67
C GLU A 196 38.70 -39.50 -74.82
N SER A 197 37.42 -39.57 -75.19
CA SER A 197 36.97 -40.39 -76.33
C SER A 197 37.52 -39.89 -77.66
N LEU A 198 37.44 -38.58 -77.93
CA LEU A 198 37.99 -37.98 -79.15
C LEU A 198 39.50 -38.14 -79.22
N LYS A 199 40.20 -38.02 -78.09
CA LYS A 199 41.64 -38.27 -78.03
C LYS A 199 41.98 -39.72 -78.43
N LEU A 200 41.23 -40.71 -77.96
CA LEU A 200 41.44 -42.10 -78.37
C LEU A 200 41.14 -42.33 -79.85
N GLN A 201 40.09 -41.71 -80.40
CA GLN A 201 39.80 -41.76 -81.84
C GLN A 201 40.93 -41.11 -82.66
N PHE A 202 41.48 -40.02 -82.15
CA PHE A 202 42.60 -39.31 -82.77
C PHE A 202 43.86 -40.19 -82.80
N ASP A 203 44.22 -40.80 -81.67
CA ASP A 203 45.35 -41.72 -81.58
C ASP A 203 45.17 -42.93 -82.52
N ALA A 204 43.94 -43.44 -82.67
CA ALA A 204 43.62 -44.54 -83.59
C ALA A 204 43.75 -44.13 -85.06
N LEU A 205 43.24 -42.97 -85.45
CA LEU A 205 43.36 -42.46 -86.82
C LEU A 205 44.80 -42.07 -87.17
N GLU A 206 45.59 -41.54 -86.22
CA GLU A 206 47.02 -41.31 -86.43
C GLU A 206 47.77 -42.63 -86.67
N ALA A 207 47.40 -43.70 -85.97
CA ALA A 207 47.95 -45.04 -86.21
C ALA A 207 47.55 -45.60 -87.58
N GLU A 208 46.28 -45.50 -87.98
CA GLU A 208 45.83 -45.90 -89.33
C GLU A 208 46.54 -45.09 -90.42
N HIS A 209 46.69 -43.77 -90.24
CA HIS A 209 47.40 -42.91 -91.19
C HIS A 209 48.89 -43.25 -91.30
N ALA A 210 49.54 -43.61 -90.18
CA ALA A 210 50.92 -44.10 -90.20
C ALA A 210 51.01 -45.43 -90.96
N GLU A 211 50.08 -46.36 -90.73
CA GLU A 211 50.00 -47.64 -91.44
C GLU A 211 49.74 -47.46 -92.94
N THR A 212 48.85 -46.56 -93.35
CA THR A 212 48.61 -46.28 -94.78
C THR A 212 49.83 -45.64 -95.45
N LEU A 213 50.59 -44.80 -94.75
CA LEU A 213 51.86 -44.26 -95.25
C LEU A 213 52.94 -45.34 -95.37
N ASP A 214 53.05 -46.25 -94.40
CA ASP A 214 53.96 -47.39 -94.46
C ASP A 214 53.61 -48.34 -95.61
N ILE A 215 52.32 -48.65 -95.83
CA ILE A 215 51.84 -49.44 -96.97
C ILE A 215 52.11 -48.72 -98.29
N ALA A 216 51.82 -47.41 -98.38
CA ALA A 216 52.06 -46.63 -99.58
C ALA A 216 53.55 -46.56 -99.92
N SER A 217 54.43 -46.40 -98.93
CA SER A 217 55.88 -46.43 -99.13
C SER A 217 56.39 -47.83 -99.52
N GLY A 218 55.83 -48.91 -98.96
CA GLY A 218 56.13 -50.29 -99.36
C GLY A 218 55.67 -50.64 -100.78
N LEU A 219 54.56 -50.07 -101.26
CA LEU A 219 54.07 -50.19 -102.65
C LEU A 219 54.96 -49.46 -103.67
N PHE A 220 55.79 -48.51 -103.25
CA PHE A 220 56.83 -47.94 -104.11
C PHE A 220 58.04 -48.88 -104.28
N GLU A 221 58.16 -49.93 -103.45
CA GLU A 221 59.24 -50.92 -103.48
C GLU A 221 58.80 -52.34 -103.92
N GLY A 222 57.49 -52.64 -104.03
CA GLY A 222 56.98 -53.96 -104.43
C GLY A 222 55.57 -53.97 -105.05
N GLU A 223 55.30 -54.99 -105.89
CA GLU A 223 54.23 -55.08 -106.91
C GLU A 223 52.76 -54.80 -106.52
N ALA A 224 52.06 -54.33 -107.57
CA ALA A 224 50.64 -54.01 -107.79
C ALA A 224 49.57 -54.70 -106.92
N GLY A 225 48.83 -53.86 -106.18
CA GLY A 225 47.56 -54.25 -105.54
C GLY A 225 46.51 -53.13 -105.40
N SER A 226 46.88 -51.85 -105.34
CA SER A 226 45.94 -50.72 -105.32
C SER A 226 46.53 -49.51 -106.04
N THR A 227 45.68 -48.68 -106.67
CA THR A 227 46.17 -47.57 -107.48
C THR A 227 46.72 -46.45 -106.59
N PRO A 228 47.91 -45.87 -106.87
CA PRO A 228 48.49 -44.78 -106.07
C PRO A 228 47.57 -43.57 -105.89
N ALA A 229 46.64 -43.33 -106.83
CA ALA A 229 45.69 -42.23 -106.77
C ALA A 229 44.61 -42.42 -105.68
N GLU A 230 44.15 -43.65 -105.43
CA GLU A 230 43.15 -43.94 -104.39
C GLU A 230 43.76 -43.80 -102.99
N LEU A 231 45.00 -44.25 -102.78
CA LEU A 231 45.72 -44.10 -101.51
C LEU A 231 46.04 -42.63 -101.20
N ILE A 232 46.46 -41.84 -102.20
CA ILE A 232 46.66 -40.39 -102.03
C ILE A 232 45.33 -39.69 -101.71
N GLY A 233 44.22 -40.14 -102.31
CA GLY A 233 42.88 -39.64 -102.02
C GLY A 233 42.42 -39.95 -100.60
N GLN A 234 42.64 -41.19 -100.14
CA GLN A 234 42.36 -41.62 -98.77
C GLN A 234 43.21 -40.85 -97.75
N ASN A 235 44.51 -40.65 -98.00
CA ASN A 235 45.38 -39.87 -97.11
C ASN A 235 44.94 -38.41 -97.03
N ARG A 236 44.54 -37.78 -98.13
CA ARG A 236 43.99 -36.39 -98.07
C ARG A 236 42.69 -36.31 -97.29
N ALA A 237 41.82 -37.32 -97.40
CA ALA A 237 40.58 -37.37 -96.64
C ALA A 237 40.83 -37.58 -95.14
N LEU A 238 41.76 -38.48 -94.78
CA LEU A 238 42.19 -38.73 -93.40
C LEU A 238 42.86 -37.48 -92.79
N GLU A 239 43.74 -36.80 -93.54
CA GLU A 239 44.34 -35.53 -93.09
C GLU A 239 43.29 -34.45 -92.81
N GLN A 240 42.22 -34.41 -93.61
CA GLN A 240 41.14 -33.46 -93.41
C GLN A 240 40.32 -33.79 -92.15
N GLN A 241 40.00 -35.07 -91.94
CA GLN A 241 39.34 -35.54 -90.71
C GLN A 241 40.19 -35.30 -89.46
N LEU A 242 41.51 -35.54 -89.51
CA LEU A 242 42.43 -35.24 -88.41
C LEU A 242 42.47 -33.74 -88.08
N ARG A 243 42.35 -32.87 -89.09
CA ARG A 243 42.35 -31.42 -88.90
C ARG A 243 41.05 -30.94 -88.25
N GLU A 244 39.91 -31.50 -88.66
CA GLU A 244 38.59 -31.21 -88.07
C GLU A 244 38.51 -31.70 -86.62
N LEU A 245 38.94 -32.94 -86.35
CA LEU A 245 39.00 -33.49 -85.00
C LEU A 245 39.96 -32.72 -84.08
N ARG A 246 41.11 -32.23 -84.58
CA ARG A 246 42.01 -31.36 -83.81
C ARG A 246 41.34 -30.03 -83.42
N ALA A 247 40.53 -29.45 -84.30
CA ALA A 247 39.81 -28.21 -84.00
C ALA A 247 38.72 -28.43 -82.94
N GLU A 248 37.98 -29.53 -83.05
CA GLU A 248 36.95 -29.92 -82.07
C GLU A 248 37.56 -30.23 -80.69
N ASN A 249 38.67 -30.97 -80.64
CA ASN A 249 39.40 -31.25 -79.40
C ASN A 249 39.97 -29.96 -78.77
N GLY A 250 40.50 -29.04 -79.57
CA GLY A 250 40.97 -27.74 -79.08
C GLY A 250 39.86 -26.93 -78.42
N SER A 251 38.68 -26.89 -79.04
CA SER A 251 37.50 -26.21 -78.47
C SER A 251 36.99 -26.86 -77.18
N LEU A 252 37.05 -28.20 -77.07
CA LEU A 252 36.70 -28.91 -75.83
C LEU A 252 37.73 -28.70 -74.72
N ALA A 253 39.02 -28.71 -75.04
CA ALA A 253 40.09 -28.46 -74.09
C ALA A 253 40.03 -27.04 -73.50
N GLU A 254 39.74 -26.02 -74.31
CA GLU A 254 39.54 -24.64 -73.84
C GLU A 254 38.34 -24.52 -72.88
N ARG A 255 37.24 -25.24 -73.15
CA ARG A 255 36.07 -25.28 -72.25
C ARG A 255 36.38 -25.95 -70.91
N LEU A 256 37.15 -27.04 -70.93
CA LEU A 256 37.59 -27.73 -69.70
C LEU A 256 38.57 -26.87 -68.88
N GLU A 257 39.52 -26.20 -69.52
CA GLU A 257 40.47 -25.31 -68.83
C GLU A 257 39.76 -24.09 -68.22
N GLY A 258 38.73 -23.57 -68.90
CA GLY A 258 37.84 -22.54 -68.36
C GLY A 258 37.06 -23.00 -67.13
N ALA A 259 36.53 -24.23 -67.15
CA ALA A 259 35.80 -24.82 -66.03
C ALA A 259 36.69 -25.06 -64.79
N GLU A 260 37.94 -25.50 -64.99
CA GLU A 260 38.90 -25.71 -63.88
C GLU A 260 39.31 -24.40 -63.19
N LYS A 261 39.41 -23.30 -63.94
CA LYS A 261 39.74 -21.97 -63.37
C LYS A 261 38.57 -21.36 -62.59
N GLU A 262 37.32 -21.59 -63.02
CA GLU A 262 36.12 -21.18 -62.26
C GLU A 262 35.97 -21.95 -60.94
N CYS A 263 36.23 -23.27 -60.93
CA CYS A 263 36.16 -24.10 -59.72
C CYS A 263 37.25 -23.75 -58.69
N ASN A 264 38.47 -23.44 -59.12
CA ASN A 264 39.59 -23.14 -58.22
C ASN A 264 39.66 -21.67 -57.77
N GLY A 265 38.99 -20.75 -58.48
CA GLY A 265 38.96 -19.32 -58.15
C GLY A 265 37.95 -18.93 -57.06
N SER A 266 36.93 -19.75 -56.80
CA SER A 266 35.76 -19.32 -56.02
C SER A 266 35.89 -19.41 -54.49
N SER A 267 37.04 -19.84 -53.93
CA SER A 267 37.18 -20.07 -52.49
C SER A 267 37.89 -18.95 -51.69
N ARG A 268 38.36 -17.87 -52.33
CA ARG A 268 39.31 -16.94 -51.65
C ARG A 268 38.71 -15.66 -51.05
N ASN A 269 37.44 -15.31 -51.30
CA ASN A 269 36.88 -14.01 -50.88
C ASN A 269 35.66 -14.07 -49.94
N LEU A 270 35.62 -15.02 -48.99
CA LEU A 270 34.65 -15.00 -47.88
C LEU A 270 35.33 -15.24 -46.52
N ARG A 271 36.45 -14.56 -46.25
CA ARG A 271 36.95 -14.36 -44.88
C ARG A 271 37.52 -12.95 -44.74
N THR A 272 36.71 -12.04 -44.22
CA THR A 272 37.11 -10.93 -43.32
C THR A 272 35.90 -10.06 -42.98
N ALA A 273 35.11 -10.46 -41.99
CA ALA A 273 34.46 -9.54 -41.05
C ALA A 273 33.88 -10.36 -39.89
N GLY A 274 34.49 -10.23 -38.71
CA GLY A 274 33.92 -10.71 -37.45
C GLY A 274 34.50 -12.03 -36.94
N SER A 275 35.73 -12.00 -36.44
CA SER A 275 36.09 -12.54 -35.10
C SER A 275 37.62 -12.60 -34.98
N LYS A 276 38.19 -11.66 -34.22
CA LYS A 276 39.52 -11.83 -33.63
C LYS A 276 39.30 -12.05 -32.14
N GLY A 277 39.73 -13.22 -31.65
CA GLY A 277 39.75 -13.56 -30.23
C GLY A 277 39.70 -15.07 -29.99
N LEU A 278 40.74 -15.79 -30.41
CA LEU A 278 41.00 -17.18 -30.01
C LEU A 278 41.47 -17.21 -28.53
N GLY A 279 41.08 -18.27 -27.80
CA GLY A 279 41.60 -18.65 -26.47
C GLY A 279 43.09 -19.07 -26.47
N PRO A 280 43.62 -19.75 -25.43
CA PRO A 280 43.03 -20.98 -24.84
C PRO A 280 43.13 -21.12 -23.31
N GLU A 281 42.46 -22.16 -22.80
CA GLU A 281 42.66 -22.72 -21.45
C GLU A 281 44.09 -23.23 -21.23
N GLU A 282 44.69 -22.86 -20.10
CA GLU A 282 45.71 -23.67 -19.42
C GLU A 282 45.25 -23.89 -17.97
N LYS A 283 45.29 -25.15 -17.55
CA LYS A 283 45.15 -25.56 -16.15
C LYS A 283 46.40 -25.17 -15.37
N GLY A 284 46.20 -24.54 -14.22
CA GLY A 284 47.25 -24.31 -13.23
C GLY A 284 46.66 -23.82 -11.91
N ASP A 285 46.26 -24.76 -11.05
CA ASP A 285 46.08 -24.46 -9.63
C ASP A 285 47.45 -24.22 -8.99
N SER A 286 47.69 -23.03 -8.47
CA SER A 286 48.45 -22.85 -7.21
C SER A 286 48.22 -21.47 -6.60
N VAL A 287 48.04 -21.52 -5.29
CA VAL A 287 47.77 -20.45 -4.34
C VAL A 287 48.95 -19.48 -4.24
N SER A 288 48.67 -18.16 -4.24
CA SER A 288 49.34 -17.24 -3.31
C SER A 288 48.57 -15.93 -3.16
N ALA A 289 48.24 -15.65 -1.90
CA ALA A 289 47.74 -14.38 -1.42
C ALA A 289 48.88 -13.36 -1.34
N ILE A 290 48.67 -12.15 -1.86
CA ILE A 290 49.40 -10.95 -1.43
C ILE A 290 48.39 -9.80 -1.35
N MET A 291 48.26 -9.28 -0.13
CA MET A 291 47.51 -8.07 0.23
C MET A 291 48.27 -6.80 -0.14
N GLY A 292 47.51 -5.71 -0.23
CA GLY A 292 47.97 -4.31 -0.20
C GLY A 292 47.72 -3.59 -1.53
N ASP A 293 47.36 -2.31 -1.59
CA ASP A 293 47.05 -1.29 -0.60
C ASP A 293 46.43 -0.10 -1.37
N GLU A 294 45.84 0.82 -0.64
CA GLU A 294 45.16 2.07 -0.98
C GLU A 294 45.56 2.86 -2.25
N GLY A 295 44.58 3.58 -2.83
CA GLY A 295 44.86 4.55 -3.90
C GLY A 295 43.72 5.49 -4.28
N LYS A 296 43.51 6.52 -3.46
CA LYS A 296 42.55 7.62 -3.61
C LYS A 296 42.62 8.36 -4.97
N GLY A 297 41.43 8.74 -5.46
CA GLY A 297 41.08 10.09 -5.89
C GLY A 297 41.83 10.75 -7.05
N ARG A 298 41.12 11.02 -8.15
CA ARG A 298 41.55 12.06 -9.11
C ARG A 298 40.39 12.98 -9.51
N LYS A 299 40.29 14.10 -8.79
CA LYS A 299 39.68 15.35 -9.29
C LYS A 299 40.67 16.06 -10.22
N ARG A 300 40.27 16.41 -11.44
CA ARG A 300 40.75 17.57 -12.23
C ARG A 300 39.60 18.00 -13.15
N LYS A 301 38.93 19.14 -12.89
CA LYS A 301 39.20 20.53 -13.32
C LYS A 301 39.11 20.78 -14.84
N ARG A 302 37.98 21.43 -15.19
CA ARG A 302 37.80 22.64 -16.03
C ARG A 302 38.37 22.65 -17.45
N THR A 303 37.48 22.83 -18.42
CA THR A 303 37.76 23.54 -19.68
C THR A 303 36.67 24.55 -19.97
N LYS A 304 37.12 25.81 -20.09
CA LYS A 304 36.55 27.06 -20.62
C LYS A 304 35.07 27.35 -20.40
#